data_AF-A0A351QAG7-F1
#
_entry.id   AF-A0A351QAG7-F1
#
_cell.length_a   1.000
_cell.length_b   1.000
_cell.length_c   1.000
_cell.angle_alpha   90.00
_cell.angle_beta   90.00
_cell.angle_gamma   90.00
#
_symmetry.space_group_name_H-M   'P 1'
#
loop_
_entity.id
_entity.type
_entity.pdbx_description
1 polymer ?
#
loop_
_entity_poly.entity_id
_entity_poly.type
_entity_poly.pdbx_seq_one_letter_code
_entity_poly.pdbx_strand_id
1 'polypeptide(L)'
;MNDSQWNVFLRFRDEFKNLCNQWGQFSNELHPLQKEAAKSVPDYNLETAIVYNKAYDEVQKTDKINFIVIGDNPGKEEQLASNQKYLVGQSGRIAEGFFRRNSELGTDFRKNVLILNKTPVHTAKTVQLKYILKNGSKEIVSLINESQKKMAQLAFELHNGLFSNSKNDFPELWLVGYSELKKNGVFNRYRDELKKQYEGYSSWNKVFVYQHFSMNRFIVDLNEFRKDNNLPLKNCLEEIGKIHKNEIFGD
;
A
#
# COMPACT_ATOMS: atom_id res chain seq x y z
N MET A 1 16.88 8.63 9.22
CA MET A 1 16.91 9.30 7.90
C MET A 1 17.87 10.49 7.93
N ASN A 2 18.53 10.81 6.81
CA ASN A 2 19.25 12.09 6.69
C ASN A 2 18.29 13.26 6.38
N ASP A 3 18.80 14.49 6.32
CA ASP A 3 17.99 15.70 6.11
C ASP A 3 17.17 15.66 4.81
N SER A 4 17.79 15.23 3.71
CA SER A 4 17.10 15.13 2.42
C SER A 4 16.00 14.07 2.44
N GLN A 5 16.27 12.89 3.00
CA GLN A 5 15.29 11.82 3.17
C GLN A 5 14.13 12.26 4.08
N TRP A 6 14.45 12.97 5.16
CA TRP A 6 13.45 13.49 6.08
C TRP A 6 12.54 14.52 5.40
N ASN A 7 13.09 15.42 4.60
CA ASN A 7 12.31 16.40 3.84
C ASN A 7 11.44 15.74 2.75
N VAL A 8 11.89 14.64 2.13
CA VAL A 8 11.06 13.83 1.24
C VAL A 8 9.86 13.25 2.01
N PHE A 9 10.11 12.64 3.17
CA PHE A 9 9.04 12.08 3.99
C PHE A 9 8.04 13.13 4.48
N LEU A 10 8.51 14.28 4.97
CA LEU A 10 7.64 15.36 5.44
C LEU A 10 6.70 15.86 4.33
N ARG A 11 7.24 16.07 3.12
CA ARG A 11 6.42 16.48 1.96
C ARG A 11 5.34 15.44 1.64
N PHE A 12 5.73 14.16 1.58
CA PHE A 12 4.78 13.07 1.37
C PHE A 12 3.67 13.07 2.44
N ARG A 13 4.04 13.16 3.72
CA ARG A 13 3.09 13.13 4.84
C ARG A 13 2.09 14.28 4.75
N ASP A 14 2.60 15.49 4.55
CA ASP A 14 1.79 16.71 4.58
C ASP A 14 0.88 16.79 3.34
N GLU A 15 1.39 16.43 2.15
CA GLU A 15 0.59 16.36 0.93
C GLU A 15 -0.52 15.31 1.05
N PHE A 16 -0.20 14.10 1.52
CA PHE A 16 -1.21 13.05 1.69
C PHE A 16 -2.27 13.42 2.73
N LYS A 17 -1.88 14.09 3.82
CA LYS A 17 -2.81 14.60 4.83
C LYS A 17 -3.78 15.62 4.23
N ASN A 18 -3.27 16.55 3.43
CA ASN A 18 -4.09 17.54 2.74
C ASN A 18 -5.07 16.90 1.73
N LEU A 19 -4.59 15.91 0.96
CA LEU A 19 -5.45 15.17 0.03
C LEU A 19 -6.57 14.41 0.75
N CYS A 20 -6.27 13.76 1.89
CA CYS A 20 -7.29 13.09 2.69
C CYS A 20 -8.34 14.09 3.23
N ASN A 21 -7.92 15.27 3.68
CA ASN A 21 -8.84 16.32 4.13
C ASN A 21 -9.73 16.81 2.99
N GLN A 22 -9.17 17.02 1.80
CA GLN A 22 -9.91 17.43 0.60
C GLN A 22 -10.92 16.36 0.17
N TRP A 23 -10.47 15.11 0.02
CA TRP A 23 -11.33 13.99 -0.35
C TRP A 23 -12.36 13.65 0.74
N GLY A 24 -12.08 13.98 2.00
CA GLY A 24 -13.01 13.83 3.12
C GLY A 24 -14.32 14.60 2.95
N GLN A 25 -14.34 15.64 2.11
CA GLN A 25 -15.56 16.39 1.79
C GLN A 25 -16.63 15.52 1.10
N PHE A 26 -16.24 14.40 0.49
CA PHE A 26 -17.15 13.45 -0.16
C PHE A 26 -17.76 12.41 0.78
N SER A 27 -17.48 12.48 2.09
CA SER A 27 -17.93 11.48 3.07
C SER A 27 -19.45 11.29 3.11
N ASN A 28 -20.23 12.37 2.89
CA ASN A 28 -21.70 12.30 2.89
C ASN A 28 -22.25 11.39 1.79
N GLU A 29 -21.56 11.30 0.65
CA GLU A 29 -21.95 10.40 -0.45
C GLU A 29 -21.27 9.03 -0.32
N LEU A 30 -20.01 8.99 0.15
CA LEU A 30 -19.28 7.74 0.33
C LEU A 30 -19.89 6.84 1.40
N HIS A 31 -20.32 7.39 2.55
CA HIS A 31 -20.83 6.58 3.66
C HIS A 31 -22.02 5.69 3.27
N PRO A 32 -23.09 6.21 2.64
CA PRO A 32 -24.18 5.36 2.14
C PRO A 32 -23.71 4.28 1.18
N LEU A 33 -22.83 4.61 0.24
CA LEU A 33 -22.30 3.65 -0.76
C LEU A 33 -21.46 2.55 -0.10
N GLN A 34 -20.61 2.91 0.86
CA GLN A 34 -19.77 1.98 1.62
C GLN A 34 -20.61 1.05 2.49
N LYS A 35 -21.63 1.59 3.16
CA LYS A 35 -22.58 0.81 3.95
C LYS A 35 -23.35 -0.17 3.08
N GLU A 36 -23.83 0.26 1.93
CA GLU A 36 -24.55 -0.59 0.99
C GLU A 36 -23.66 -1.69 0.39
N ALA A 37 -22.43 -1.35 0.01
CA ALA A 37 -21.45 -2.32 -0.50
C ALA A 37 -21.06 -3.39 0.55
N ALA A 38 -21.18 -3.04 1.83
CA ALA A 38 -20.82 -3.89 2.96
C ALA A 38 -21.88 -4.91 3.40
N LYS A 39 -23.09 -4.94 2.81
CA LYS A 39 -24.18 -5.86 3.23
C LYS A 39 -23.82 -7.36 3.26
N SER A 40 -22.78 -7.77 2.52
CA SER A 40 -22.30 -9.17 2.48
C SER A 40 -21.24 -9.51 3.54
N VAL A 41 -20.91 -8.58 4.43
CA VAL A 41 -20.00 -8.81 5.56
C VAL A 41 -20.74 -8.57 6.88
N PRO A 42 -20.26 -9.13 8.02
CA PRO A 42 -20.82 -8.80 9.33
C PRO A 42 -20.81 -7.29 9.57
N ASP A 43 -21.89 -6.80 10.18
CA ASP A 43 -22.05 -5.39 10.53
C ASP A 43 -20.86 -4.86 11.32
N TYR A 44 -20.46 -3.63 11.00
CA TYR A 44 -19.40 -2.90 11.67
C TYR A 44 -19.71 -1.40 11.63
N ASN A 45 -19.13 -0.66 12.56
CA ASN A 45 -19.32 0.79 12.61
C ASN A 45 -18.49 1.47 11.52
N LEU A 46 -19.14 2.21 10.61
CA LEU A 46 -18.48 3.02 9.61
C LEU A 46 -18.28 4.43 10.17
N GLU A 47 -17.01 4.82 10.36
CA GLU A 47 -16.58 6.05 11.01
C GLU A 47 -15.78 6.96 10.05
N THR A 48 -14.93 6.39 9.20
CA THR A 48 -14.06 7.16 8.29
C THR A 48 -14.13 6.65 6.85
N ALA A 49 -14.71 7.43 5.93
CA ALA A 49 -14.77 7.09 4.51
C ALA A 49 -13.40 7.11 3.78
N ILE A 50 -12.58 8.11 4.11
CA ILE A 50 -11.26 8.36 3.53
C ILE A 50 -10.24 8.34 4.67
N VAL A 51 -9.38 7.33 4.70
CA VAL A 51 -8.50 7.11 5.84
C VAL A 51 -7.15 7.76 5.59
N TYR A 52 -6.73 8.64 6.48
CA TYR A 52 -5.34 9.06 6.61
C TYR A 52 -4.61 8.13 7.57
N ASN A 53 -3.37 7.73 7.27
CA ASN A 53 -2.59 6.87 8.15
C ASN A 53 -1.86 7.68 9.23
N LYS A 54 -2.43 7.72 10.44
CA LYS A 54 -1.86 8.41 11.61
C LYS A 54 -0.50 7.89 12.04
N ALA A 55 -0.09 6.69 11.62
CA ALA A 55 1.27 6.20 11.89
C ALA A 55 2.34 7.12 11.27
N TYR A 56 2.02 7.88 10.22
CA TYR A 56 2.97 8.84 9.66
C TYR A 56 3.27 10.03 10.58
N ASP A 57 2.35 10.38 11.49
CA ASP A 57 2.57 11.44 12.47
C ASP A 57 3.53 10.98 13.59
N GLU A 58 3.77 9.66 13.72
CA GLU A 58 4.63 9.05 14.74
C GLU A 58 6.08 8.85 14.26
N VAL A 59 6.33 8.92 12.94
CA VAL A 59 7.66 8.72 12.36
C VAL A 59 8.58 9.86 12.79
N GLN A 60 9.79 9.51 13.20
CA GLN A 60 10.83 10.44 13.61
C GLN A 60 11.99 10.45 12.61
N LYS A 61 12.71 11.59 12.55
CA LYS A 61 13.90 11.72 11.72
C LYS A 61 14.97 10.67 12.02
N THR A 62 15.07 10.25 13.27
CA THR A 62 15.99 9.21 13.75
C THR A 62 15.62 7.80 13.31
N ASP A 63 14.40 7.59 12.80
CA ASP A 63 13.99 6.26 12.34
C ASP A 63 14.74 5.85 11.07
N LYS A 64 14.96 4.54 10.98
CA LYS A 64 15.46 3.85 9.79
C LYS A 64 14.26 3.25 9.06
N ILE A 65 14.05 3.66 7.81
CA ILE A 65 13.01 3.09 6.95
C ILE A 65 13.67 2.08 6.02
N ASN A 66 13.29 0.81 6.16
CA ASN A 66 13.80 -0.31 5.37
C ASN A 66 12.85 -0.67 4.21
N PHE A 67 11.54 -0.45 4.38
CA PHE A 67 10.54 -0.81 3.38
C PHE A 67 9.44 0.22 3.24
N ILE A 68 8.87 0.28 2.06
CA ILE A 68 7.57 0.88 1.76
C ILE A 68 6.64 -0.26 1.34
N VAL A 69 5.58 -0.52 2.10
CA VAL A 69 4.61 -1.58 1.79
C VAL A 69 3.31 -0.96 1.32
N ILE A 70 2.82 -1.36 0.16
CA ILE A 70 1.62 -0.80 -0.46
C ILE A 70 0.51 -1.85 -0.48
N GLY A 71 -0.46 -1.70 0.44
CA GLY A 71 -1.69 -2.47 0.49
C GLY A 71 -2.72 -2.00 -0.54
N ASP A 72 -3.89 -2.61 -0.55
CA ASP A 72 -4.97 -2.29 -1.49
C ASP A 72 -5.69 -1.02 -1.08
N ASN A 73 -6.48 -1.09 -0.02
CA ASN A 73 -7.25 0.02 0.52
C ASN A 73 -7.57 -0.23 2.00
N PRO A 74 -7.94 0.81 2.79
CA PRO A 74 -8.24 0.66 4.21
C PRO A 74 -9.42 -0.29 4.46
N GLY A 75 -9.24 -1.25 5.37
CA GLY A 75 -10.27 -2.18 5.81
C GLY A 75 -11.04 -1.70 7.03
N LYS A 76 -11.81 -2.61 7.65
CA LYS A 76 -12.73 -2.31 8.75
C LYS A 76 -12.05 -1.77 10.00
N GLU A 77 -10.86 -2.29 10.32
CA GLU A 77 -10.08 -1.87 11.49
C GLU A 77 -9.31 -0.58 11.24
N GLU A 78 -8.86 -0.40 9.99
CA GLU A 78 -8.08 0.76 9.55
C GLU A 78 -8.93 2.05 9.58
N GLN A 79 -10.24 1.97 9.33
CA GLN A 79 -11.11 3.16 9.27
C GLN A 79 -11.65 3.64 10.62
N LEU A 80 -11.47 2.87 11.69
CA LEU A 80 -11.92 3.27 13.03
C LEU A 80 -11.15 4.52 13.47
N ALA A 81 -11.85 5.53 13.97
CA ALA A 81 -11.28 6.82 14.36
C ALA A 81 -10.20 6.69 15.45
N SER A 82 -10.37 5.69 16.33
CA SER A 82 -9.42 5.33 17.39
C SER A 82 -8.11 4.74 16.86
N ASN A 83 -8.10 4.23 15.62
CA ASN A 83 -6.99 3.50 15.04
C ASN A 83 -6.35 4.30 13.90
N GLN A 84 -7.04 4.45 12.76
CA GLN A 84 -6.57 5.17 11.55
C GLN A 84 -5.10 4.85 11.21
N LYS A 85 -4.75 3.57 11.27
CA LYS A 85 -3.44 3.05 10.89
C LYS A 85 -3.62 1.97 9.84
N TYR A 86 -2.73 1.89 8.86
CA TYR A 86 -2.83 0.90 7.79
C TYR A 86 -2.26 -0.46 8.19
N LEU A 87 -2.85 -1.52 7.61
CA LEU A 87 -2.49 -2.92 7.88
C LEU A 87 -2.45 -3.19 9.39
N VAL A 88 -3.58 -2.98 10.07
CA VAL A 88 -3.77 -3.25 11.50
C VAL A 88 -4.82 -4.34 11.74
N GLY A 89 -5.65 -4.63 10.75
CA GLY A 89 -6.47 -5.83 10.72
C GLY A 89 -5.67 -7.12 10.48
N GLN A 90 -6.37 -8.19 10.11
CA GLN A 90 -5.79 -9.53 10.00
C GLN A 90 -4.58 -9.60 9.05
N SER A 91 -4.67 -8.99 7.86
CA SER A 91 -3.56 -8.91 6.90
C SER A 91 -2.31 -8.28 7.51
N GLY A 92 -2.51 -7.24 8.34
CA GLY A 92 -1.45 -6.57 9.07
C GLY A 92 -0.77 -7.43 10.12
N ARG A 93 -1.55 -8.17 10.90
CA ARG A 93 -1.02 -9.13 11.89
C ARG A 93 -0.20 -10.23 11.22
N ILE A 94 -0.61 -10.69 10.04
CA ILE A 94 0.14 -11.67 9.24
C ILE A 94 1.47 -11.07 8.76
N ALA A 95 1.44 -9.86 8.19
CA ALA A 95 2.64 -9.16 7.73
C ALA A 95 3.63 -8.90 8.88
N GLU A 96 3.15 -8.34 9.99
CA GLU A 96 3.94 -8.10 11.19
C GLU A 96 4.54 -9.40 11.74
N GLY A 97 3.74 -10.47 11.80
CA GLY A 97 4.21 -11.79 12.18
C GLY A 97 5.28 -12.35 11.25
N PHE A 98 5.20 -12.08 9.94
CA PHE A 98 6.21 -12.47 8.97
C PHE A 98 7.54 -11.77 9.24
N PHE A 99 7.57 -10.43 9.36
CA PHE A 99 8.82 -9.71 9.64
C PHE A 99 9.41 -10.12 11.00
N ARG A 100 8.57 -10.28 12.04
CA ARG A 100 9.02 -10.70 13.37
C ARG A 100 9.67 -12.09 13.40
N ARG A 101 9.15 -13.04 12.60
CA ARG A 101 9.72 -14.41 12.53
C ARG A 101 10.97 -14.49 11.66
N ASN A 102 11.22 -13.52 10.79
CA ASN A 102 12.35 -13.50 9.88
C ASN A 102 13.29 -12.35 10.27
N SER A 103 13.88 -12.43 11.46
CA SER A 103 14.74 -11.38 12.03
C SER A 103 15.98 -11.07 11.20
N GLU A 104 16.37 -11.97 10.29
CA GLU A 104 17.42 -11.74 9.29
C GLU A 104 17.11 -10.56 8.35
N LEU A 105 15.84 -10.15 8.23
CA LEU A 105 15.43 -8.94 7.52
C LEU A 105 15.72 -7.65 8.31
N GLY A 106 16.10 -7.75 9.59
CA GLY A 106 16.52 -6.61 10.43
C GLY A 106 15.48 -5.49 10.51
N THR A 107 14.18 -5.84 10.50
CA THR A 107 13.08 -4.90 10.31
C THR A 107 11.96 -5.12 11.31
N ASP A 108 11.68 -4.09 12.11
CA ASP A 108 10.43 -3.97 12.86
C ASP A 108 9.34 -3.43 11.91
N PHE A 109 8.27 -4.19 11.71
CA PHE A 109 7.21 -3.84 10.78
C PHE A 109 6.46 -2.55 11.14
N ARG A 110 6.39 -2.18 12.42
CA ARG A 110 5.68 -0.96 12.85
C ARG A 110 6.57 0.26 12.89
N LYS A 111 7.89 0.08 13.04
CA LYS A 111 8.86 1.18 13.13
C LYS A 111 9.63 1.44 11.84
N ASN A 112 10.00 0.38 11.11
CA ASN A 112 10.91 0.47 9.96
C ASN A 112 10.21 0.39 8.61
N VAL A 113 8.87 0.33 8.58
CA VAL A 113 8.09 0.20 7.34
C VAL A 113 7.09 1.35 7.24
N LEU A 114 7.14 2.06 6.11
CA LEU A 114 6.09 3.01 5.75
C LEU A 114 4.99 2.24 5.00
N ILE A 115 3.78 2.24 5.55
CA ILE A 115 2.65 1.47 5.01
C ILE A 115 1.68 2.40 4.29
N LEU A 116 1.55 2.24 2.98
CA LEU A 116 0.66 2.98 2.09
C LEU A 116 -0.47 2.07 1.58
N ASN A 117 -1.46 2.66 0.92
CA ASN A 117 -2.49 1.94 0.15
C ASN A 117 -2.61 2.51 -1.26
N LYS A 118 -3.13 1.73 -2.20
CA LYS A 118 -3.37 2.18 -3.59
C LYS A 118 -4.47 3.23 -3.68
N THR A 119 -5.36 3.29 -2.68
CA THR A 119 -6.33 4.37 -2.47
C THR A 119 -6.60 4.51 -0.97
N PRO A 120 -6.88 5.72 -0.45
CA PRO A 120 -7.33 5.91 0.93
C PRO A 120 -8.82 5.63 1.13
N VAL A 121 -9.56 5.29 0.07
CA VAL A 121 -11.01 5.02 0.15
C VAL A 121 -11.26 3.70 0.86
N HIS A 122 -11.95 3.77 2.00
CA HIS A 122 -12.29 2.59 2.78
C HIS A 122 -13.32 1.70 2.08
N THR A 123 -13.13 0.38 2.17
CA THR A 123 -14.19 -0.63 2.01
C THR A 123 -13.92 -1.81 2.94
N ALA A 124 -14.92 -2.62 3.28
CA ALA A 124 -14.70 -3.80 4.12
C ALA A 124 -13.88 -4.89 3.40
N LYS A 125 -14.03 -4.99 2.07
CA LYS A 125 -13.22 -5.84 1.17
C LYS A 125 -12.92 -5.05 -0.10
N THR A 126 -11.72 -5.22 -0.65
CA THR A 126 -11.27 -4.51 -1.88
C THR A 126 -12.24 -4.67 -3.06
N VAL A 127 -12.84 -5.85 -3.24
CA VAL A 127 -13.83 -6.10 -4.31
C VAL A 127 -15.02 -5.14 -4.27
N GLN A 128 -15.37 -4.61 -3.11
CA GLN A 128 -16.49 -3.67 -2.92
C GLN A 128 -16.21 -2.29 -3.53
N LEU A 129 -14.95 -1.93 -3.85
CA LEU A 129 -14.66 -0.72 -4.62
C LEU A 129 -15.36 -0.74 -5.99
N LYS A 130 -15.54 -1.93 -6.59
CA LYS A 130 -16.30 -2.09 -7.85
C LYS A 130 -17.76 -1.70 -7.69
N TYR A 131 -18.35 -1.96 -6.53
CA TYR A 131 -19.71 -1.51 -6.22
C TYR A 131 -19.79 0.02 -6.16
N ILE A 132 -18.86 0.66 -5.46
CA ILE A 132 -18.84 2.14 -5.34
C ILE A 132 -18.63 2.77 -6.72
N LEU A 133 -17.70 2.25 -7.52
CA LEU A 133 -17.46 2.74 -8.89
C LEU A 133 -18.69 2.59 -9.81
N LYS A 134 -19.54 1.58 -9.58
CA LYS A 134 -20.74 1.33 -10.38
C LYS A 134 -21.92 2.22 -9.96
N ASN A 135 -22.04 2.55 -8.67
CA ASN A 135 -23.24 3.17 -8.11
C ASN A 135 -23.03 4.61 -7.60
N GLY A 136 -21.77 5.07 -7.50
CA GLY A 136 -21.46 6.44 -7.09
C GLY A 136 -21.67 7.46 -8.20
N SER A 137 -21.74 8.74 -7.83
CA SER A 137 -21.75 9.85 -8.77
C SER A 137 -20.48 9.91 -9.63
N LYS A 138 -20.50 10.78 -10.65
CA LYS A 138 -19.32 11.03 -11.49
C LYS A 138 -18.16 11.56 -10.65
N GLU A 139 -18.47 12.34 -9.61
CA GLU A 139 -17.55 12.92 -8.67
C GLU A 139 -16.89 11.85 -7.80
N ILE A 140 -17.64 10.86 -7.30
CA ILE A 140 -17.08 9.71 -6.55
C ILE A 140 -16.21 8.84 -7.44
N VAL A 141 -16.65 8.56 -8.67
CA VAL A 141 -15.85 7.81 -9.64
C VAL A 141 -14.55 8.56 -9.96
N SER A 142 -14.62 9.88 -10.14
CA SER A 142 -13.45 10.74 -10.34
C SER A 142 -12.52 10.69 -9.12
N LEU A 143 -13.05 10.83 -7.91
CA LEU A 143 -12.28 10.74 -6.66
C LEU A 143 -11.53 9.41 -6.54
N ILE A 144 -12.19 8.28 -6.79
CA ILE A 144 -11.51 6.97 -6.69
C ILE A 144 -10.40 6.87 -7.72
N ASN A 145 -10.66 7.26 -8.98
CA ASN A 145 -9.67 7.18 -10.05
C ASN A 145 -8.48 8.13 -9.82
N GLU A 146 -8.73 9.37 -9.38
CA GLU A 146 -7.69 10.34 -9.09
C GLU A 146 -6.90 9.97 -7.85
N SER A 147 -7.55 9.44 -6.80
CA SER A 147 -6.85 8.97 -5.60
C SER A 147 -5.85 7.86 -5.93
N GLN A 148 -6.18 6.95 -6.86
CA GLN A 148 -5.25 5.91 -7.30
C GLN A 148 -4.03 6.48 -8.01
N LYS A 149 -4.21 7.41 -8.96
CA LYS A 149 -3.09 8.05 -9.65
C LYS A 149 -2.22 8.81 -8.67
N LYS A 150 -2.83 9.60 -7.79
CA LYS A 150 -2.09 10.46 -6.85
C LYS A 150 -1.35 9.64 -5.80
N MET A 151 -1.93 8.53 -5.33
CA MET A 151 -1.22 7.59 -4.46
C MET A 151 -0.03 6.92 -5.15
N ALA A 152 -0.14 6.59 -6.45
CA ALA A 152 0.99 6.04 -7.21
C ALA A 152 2.13 7.06 -7.37
N GLN A 153 1.79 8.32 -7.64
CA GLN A 153 2.76 9.44 -7.70
C GLN A 153 3.45 9.64 -6.35
N LEU A 154 2.69 9.74 -5.27
CA LEU A 154 3.23 9.90 -3.92
C LEU A 154 4.11 8.72 -3.50
N ALA A 155 3.73 7.49 -3.84
CA ALA A 155 4.53 6.31 -3.58
C ALA A 155 5.86 6.35 -4.34
N PHE A 156 5.84 6.75 -5.61
CA PHE A 156 7.05 6.94 -6.41
C PHE A 156 7.94 8.02 -5.81
N GLU A 157 7.41 9.23 -5.56
CA GLU A 157 8.17 10.36 -5.04
C GLU A 157 8.83 10.05 -3.70
N LEU A 158 8.08 9.38 -2.80
CA LEU A 158 8.59 8.90 -1.53
C LEU A 158 9.72 7.89 -1.73
N HIS A 159 9.48 6.80 -2.47
CA HIS A 159 10.45 5.74 -2.65
C HIS A 159 11.70 6.24 -3.39
N ASN A 160 11.54 6.91 -4.52
CA ASN A 160 12.64 7.42 -5.32
C ASN A 160 13.41 8.51 -4.58
N GLY A 161 12.72 9.38 -3.83
CA GLY A 161 13.35 10.39 -3.00
C GLY A 161 14.16 9.79 -1.85
N LEU A 162 13.65 8.76 -1.17
CA LEU A 162 14.41 8.05 -0.13
C LEU A 162 15.59 7.27 -0.72
N PHE A 163 15.40 6.66 -1.89
CA PHE A 163 16.40 5.89 -2.62
C PHE A 163 17.56 6.81 -3.05
N SER A 164 17.27 7.87 -3.80
CA SER A 164 18.29 8.75 -4.41
C SER A 164 19.11 9.54 -3.39
N ASN A 165 18.57 9.70 -2.17
CA ASN A 165 19.25 10.37 -1.07
C ASN A 165 19.89 9.39 -0.07
N SER A 166 19.93 8.09 -0.36
CA SER A 166 20.65 7.12 0.46
C SER A 166 22.07 6.87 -0.07
N LYS A 167 23.00 6.56 0.85
CA LYS A 167 24.39 6.22 0.50
C LYS A 167 24.58 4.72 0.30
N ASN A 168 24.02 3.88 1.18
CA ASN A 168 24.26 2.43 1.20
C ASN A 168 22.97 1.60 1.44
N ASP A 169 21.97 2.15 2.14
CA ASP A 169 20.76 1.43 2.55
C ASP A 169 19.53 2.05 1.89
N PHE A 170 19.01 1.39 0.84
CA PHE A 170 17.86 1.88 0.10
C PHE A 170 16.60 1.14 0.56
N PRO A 171 15.48 1.85 0.83
CA PRO A 171 14.24 1.15 1.13
C PRO A 171 13.77 0.40 -0.11
N GLU A 172 13.20 -0.79 0.10
CA GLU A 172 12.52 -1.53 -0.96
C GLU A 172 11.02 -1.17 -0.97
N LEU A 173 10.42 -1.14 -2.15
CA LEU A 173 8.98 -0.97 -2.30
C LEU A 173 8.32 -2.31 -2.60
N TRP A 174 7.43 -2.74 -1.71
CA TRP A 174 6.66 -3.97 -1.82
C TRP A 174 5.21 -3.64 -2.18
N LEU A 175 4.85 -3.91 -3.44
CA LEU A 175 3.49 -3.74 -3.95
C LEU A 175 2.70 -5.03 -3.76
N VAL A 176 1.80 -5.04 -2.79
CA VAL A 176 1.12 -6.25 -2.31
C VAL A 176 -0.31 -6.32 -2.87
N GLY A 177 -0.78 -7.50 -3.27
CA GLY A 177 -2.14 -7.68 -3.79
C GLY A 177 -2.24 -7.59 -5.32
N TYR A 178 -1.38 -8.31 -6.03
CA TYR A 178 -1.24 -8.13 -7.47
C TYR A 178 -2.46 -8.50 -8.32
N SER A 179 -3.39 -9.31 -7.82
CA SER A 179 -4.55 -9.79 -8.59
C SER A 179 -5.40 -8.62 -9.11
N GLU A 180 -5.55 -7.56 -8.32
CA GLU A 180 -6.32 -6.37 -8.68
C GLU A 180 -5.50 -5.32 -9.47
N LEU A 181 -4.21 -5.58 -9.75
CA LEU A 181 -3.37 -4.76 -10.65
C LEU A 181 -3.45 -5.22 -12.11
N LYS A 182 -4.01 -6.41 -12.39
CA LYS A 182 -4.16 -6.93 -13.76
C LYS A 182 -5.09 -6.02 -14.59
N LYS A 183 -5.12 -6.20 -15.92
CA LYS A 183 -5.81 -5.31 -16.89
C LYS A 183 -7.24 -4.89 -16.50
N ASN A 184 -8.03 -5.82 -15.95
CA ASN A 184 -9.42 -5.60 -15.53
C ASN A 184 -9.59 -5.47 -14.00
N GLY A 185 -8.48 -5.36 -13.27
CA GLY A 185 -8.47 -5.17 -11.82
C GLY A 185 -8.81 -3.73 -11.45
N VAL A 186 -9.31 -3.52 -10.23
CA VAL A 186 -9.75 -2.19 -9.77
C VAL A 186 -8.59 -1.18 -9.65
N PHE A 187 -7.34 -1.67 -9.59
CA PHE A 187 -6.13 -0.87 -9.42
C PHE A 187 -5.28 -0.76 -10.69
N ASN A 188 -5.86 -0.97 -11.88
CA ASN A 188 -5.13 -0.79 -13.14
C ASN A 188 -4.61 0.65 -13.31
N ARG A 189 -5.35 1.67 -12.88
CA ARG A 189 -4.91 3.07 -12.92
C ARG A 189 -3.72 3.34 -12.01
N TYR A 190 -3.73 2.78 -10.80
CA TYR A 190 -2.59 2.84 -9.89
C TYR A 190 -1.36 2.20 -10.54
N ARG A 191 -1.51 0.98 -11.10
CA ARG A 191 -0.44 0.27 -11.80
C ARG A 191 0.15 1.12 -12.92
N ASP A 192 -0.68 1.59 -13.84
CA ASP A 192 -0.24 2.30 -15.04
C ASP A 192 0.48 3.60 -14.68
N GLU A 193 -0.06 4.35 -13.72
CA GLU A 193 0.60 5.57 -13.24
C GLU A 193 1.92 5.23 -12.53
N LEU A 194 1.97 4.17 -11.71
CA LEU A 194 3.22 3.76 -11.07
C LEU A 194 4.30 3.39 -12.10
N LYS A 195 3.98 2.58 -13.12
CA LYS A 195 4.93 2.20 -14.19
C LYS A 195 5.50 3.45 -14.86
N LYS A 196 4.60 4.36 -15.25
CA LYS A 196 4.94 5.63 -15.90
C LYS A 196 5.88 6.48 -15.04
N GLN A 197 5.61 6.61 -13.73
CA GLN A 197 6.44 7.44 -12.84
C GLN A 197 7.88 6.89 -12.70
N TYR A 198 8.07 5.57 -12.78
CA TYR A 198 9.39 4.94 -12.70
C TYR A 198 10.16 4.89 -14.03
N GLU A 199 9.61 5.35 -15.15
CA GLU A 199 10.31 5.35 -16.44
C GLU A 199 11.64 6.10 -16.34
N GLY A 200 12.75 5.40 -16.61
CA GLY A 200 14.11 5.96 -16.54
C GLY A 200 14.75 6.00 -15.15
N TYR A 201 14.07 5.55 -14.08
CA TYR A 201 14.59 5.59 -12.71
C TYR A 201 15.15 4.23 -12.24
N SER A 202 16.39 4.23 -11.75
CA SER A 202 17.05 3.02 -11.23
C SER A 202 16.40 2.46 -9.96
N SER A 203 15.65 3.27 -9.22
CA SER A 203 14.85 2.85 -8.06
C SER A 203 13.78 1.82 -8.43
N TRP A 204 13.40 1.70 -9.71
CA TRP A 204 12.54 0.61 -10.20
C TRP A 204 13.09 -0.79 -9.91
N ASN A 205 14.40 -0.93 -9.82
CA ASN A 205 15.06 -2.19 -9.47
C ASN A 205 14.81 -2.63 -8.02
N LYS A 206 14.32 -1.72 -7.17
CA LYS A 206 13.92 -1.97 -5.78
C LYS A 206 12.40 -1.99 -5.59
N VAL A 207 11.64 -2.07 -6.69
CA VAL A 207 10.21 -2.38 -6.66
C VAL A 207 10.02 -3.88 -6.84
N PHE A 208 9.23 -4.48 -5.96
CA PHE A 208 8.86 -5.89 -5.95
C PHE A 208 7.35 -6.02 -5.79
N VAL A 209 6.77 -7.07 -6.39
CA VAL A 209 5.32 -7.30 -6.39
C VAL A 209 5.02 -8.63 -5.71
N TYR A 210 4.00 -8.68 -4.86
CA TYR A 210 3.67 -9.89 -4.10
C TYR A 210 2.18 -10.17 -4.01
N GLN A 211 1.85 -11.43 -3.72
CA GLN A 211 0.52 -11.84 -3.30
C GLN A 211 0.05 -11.10 -2.04
N HIS A 212 -1.26 -11.00 -1.87
CA HIS A 212 -1.86 -10.34 -0.71
C HIS A 212 -1.54 -11.07 0.62
N PHE A 213 -1.40 -10.36 1.74
CA PHE A 213 -1.13 -10.99 3.04
C PHE A 213 -2.31 -11.80 3.60
N SER A 214 -3.55 -11.40 3.29
CA SER A 214 -4.75 -12.13 3.73
C SER A 214 -4.75 -13.58 3.26
N MET A 215 -5.38 -14.45 4.05
CA MET A 215 -5.45 -15.90 3.80
C MET A 215 -4.06 -16.55 3.63
N ASN A 216 -3.01 -15.93 4.18
CA ASN A 216 -1.61 -16.35 4.06
C ASN A 216 -1.10 -16.49 2.60
N ARG A 217 -1.74 -15.83 1.61
CA ARG A 217 -1.37 -16.03 0.20
C ARG A 217 0.09 -15.68 -0.07
N PHE A 218 0.58 -14.55 0.47
CA PHE A 218 1.99 -14.19 0.46
C PHE A 218 2.92 -15.31 0.98
N ILE A 219 2.58 -15.91 2.13
CA ILE A 219 3.43 -16.92 2.78
C ILE A 219 3.40 -18.24 2.00
N VAL A 220 2.22 -18.65 1.51
CA VAL A 220 2.06 -19.86 0.71
C VAL A 220 2.88 -19.76 -0.57
N ASP A 221 2.73 -18.65 -1.29
CA ASP A 221 3.43 -18.34 -2.54
C ASP A 221 4.97 -18.35 -2.35
N LEU A 222 5.46 -17.65 -1.31
CA LEU A 222 6.88 -17.66 -0.96
C LEU A 222 7.39 -19.06 -0.58
N ASN A 223 6.62 -19.82 0.20
CA ASN A 223 7.03 -21.16 0.60
C ASN A 223 7.03 -22.15 -0.57
N GLU A 224 6.10 -22.02 -1.51
CA GLU A 224 6.10 -22.79 -2.76
C GLU A 224 7.35 -22.50 -3.57
N PHE A 225 7.69 -21.22 -3.80
CA PHE A 225 8.92 -20.83 -4.49
C PHE A 225 10.18 -21.39 -3.80
N ARG A 226 10.22 -21.36 -2.46
CA ARG A 226 11.37 -21.85 -1.68
C ARG A 226 11.57 -23.36 -1.71
N LYS A 227 10.56 -24.16 -2.04
CA LYS A 227 10.72 -25.63 -2.16
C LYS A 227 11.74 -26.00 -3.24
N ASP A 228 11.73 -25.24 -4.32
CA ASP A 228 12.57 -25.50 -5.49
C ASP A 228 13.83 -24.62 -5.52
N ASN A 229 14.01 -23.72 -4.53
CA ASN A 229 15.09 -22.75 -4.48
C ASN A 229 15.76 -22.71 -3.10
N ASN A 230 17.00 -23.19 -3.02
CA ASN A 230 17.80 -23.14 -1.81
C ASN A 230 18.60 -21.83 -1.69
N LEU A 231 17.90 -20.69 -1.77
CA LEU A 231 18.50 -19.36 -1.63
C LEU A 231 18.21 -18.79 -0.23
N PRO A 232 19.03 -17.84 0.27
CA PRO A 232 18.67 -17.05 1.44
C PRO A 232 17.30 -16.37 1.26
N LEU A 233 16.55 -16.18 2.35
CA LEU A 233 15.19 -15.65 2.30
C LEU A 233 15.09 -14.34 1.50
N LYS A 234 16.02 -13.41 1.73
CA LYS A 234 16.05 -12.13 1.03
C LYS A 234 16.13 -12.33 -0.48
N ASN A 235 17.00 -13.22 -0.95
CA ASN A 235 17.12 -13.54 -2.37
C ASN A 235 15.83 -14.18 -2.91
N CYS A 236 15.19 -15.09 -2.15
CA CYS A 236 13.89 -15.64 -2.56
C CYS A 236 12.82 -14.54 -2.71
N LEU A 237 12.75 -13.61 -1.76
CA LEU A 237 11.82 -12.48 -1.81
C LEU A 237 12.08 -11.58 -3.02
N GLU A 238 13.35 -11.28 -3.31
CA GLU A 238 13.72 -10.48 -4.49
C GLU A 238 13.33 -11.18 -5.79
N GLU A 239 13.61 -12.48 -5.93
CA GLU A 239 13.32 -13.24 -7.15
C GLU A 239 11.83 -13.42 -7.41
N ILE A 240 11.07 -13.91 -6.41
CA ILE A 240 9.60 -14.04 -6.57
C ILE A 240 8.94 -12.67 -6.80
N GLY A 241 9.46 -11.63 -6.13
CA GLY A 241 9.02 -10.26 -6.29
C GLY A 241 9.24 -9.70 -7.71
N LYS A 242 10.35 -10.06 -8.35
CA LYS A 242 10.66 -9.71 -9.76
C LYS A 242 9.78 -10.49 -10.73
N ILE A 243 9.55 -11.78 -10.48
CA ILE A 243 8.68 -12.62 -11.32
C ILE A 243 7.29 -11.98 -11.41
N HIS A 244 6.65 -11.71 -10.27
CA HIS A 244 5.34 -11.07 -10.28
C HIS A 244 5.36 -9.63 -10.79
N LYS A 245 6.47 -8.90 -10.59
CA LYS A 245 6.62 -7.58 -11.22
C LYS A 245 6.54 -7.69 -12.73
N ASN A 246 7.25 -8.65 -13.33
CA ASN A 246 7.21 -8.88 -14.77
C ASN A 246 5.83 -9.36 -15.24
N GLU A 247 5.11 -10.18 -14.46
CA GLU A 247 3.74 -10.58 -14.80
C GLU A 247 2.75 -9.40 -14.83
N ILE A 248 2.96 -8.38 -14.01
CA ILE A 248 2.05 -7.23 -13.88
C ILE A 248 2.44 -6.07 -14.78
N PHE A 249 3.74 -5.81 -14.93
CA PHE A 249 4.30 -4.65 -15.60
C PHE A 249 5.07 -4.98 -16.87
N GLY A 250 5.37 -6.25 -17.14
CA GLY A 250 5.97 -6.70 -18.39
C GLY A 250 5.05 -6.42 -19.57
N ASP A 251 5.67 -6.30 -20.74
CA ASP A 251 4.98 -6.01 -22.00
C ASP A 251 4.30 -7.25 -22.59
#